data_AF-A0A9P8KTK8-F1
#
_entry.id   AF-A0A9P8KTK8-F1
#
_cell.length_a   1.000
_cell.length_b   1.000
_cell.length_c   1.000
_cell.angle_alpha   90.00
_cell.angle_beta   90.00
_cell.angle_gamma   90.00
#
_symmetry.space_group_name_H-M   'P 1'
#
loop_
_entity.id
_entity.type
_entity.pdbx_description
1 polymer ?
#
loop_
_entity_poly.entity_id
_entity_poly.type
_entity_poly.pdbx_seq_one_letter_code
_entity_poly.pdbx_strand_id
1 'polypeptide(L)' 'MLFFDDEARNRNVETELGVMMYLVRDGVTNDEVDRAVREWRAKRGKSGSYV' A
#
# COMPACT_ATOMS: atom_id res chain seq x y z
N MET A 1 -4.36 1.74 6.14
CA MET A 1 -4.91 2.24 4.88
C MET A 1 -3.94 1.87 3.76
N LEU A 2 -4.45 1.48 2.60
CA LEU A 2 -3.69 1.11 1.40
C LEU A 2 -3.90 2.22 0.36
N PHE A 3 -2.83 2.72 -0.25
CA PHE A 3 -2.82 3.87 -1.14
C PHE A 3 -2.16 3.49 -2.47
N PHE A 4 -2.83 3.74 -3.59
CA PHE A 4 -2.34 3.41 -4.94
C PHE A 4 -2.04 4.71 -5.68
N ASP A 5 -0.87 4.78 -6.31
CA ASP A 5 -0.41 5.97 -7.02
C ASP A 5 0.65 5.57 -8.05
N ASP A 6 0.75 6.28 -9.16
CA ASP A 6 1.77 6.10 -10.20
C ASP A 6 3.00 6.99 -10.00
N GLU A 7 2.90 7.98 -9.11
CA GLU A 7 4.01 8.84 -8.75
C GLU A 7 4.87 8.22 -7.63
N ALA A 8 6.03 7.69 -8.02
CA ALA A 8 7.03 7.17 -7.06
C ALA A 8 7.53 8.22 -6.04
N ARG A 9 7.37 9.52 -6.34
CA ARG A 9 7.69 10.63 -5.44
C ARG A 9 6.85 10.62 -4.16
N ASN A 10 5.61 10.11 -4.24
CA ASN A 10 4.67 10.08 -3.12
C ASN A 10 4.97 8.95 -2.12
N ARG A 11 6.11 8.26 -2.24
CA ARG A 11 6.53 7.26 -1.25
C ARG A 11 6.81 7.89 0.13
N ASN A 12 7.17 9.17 0.19
CA ASN A 12 7.30 9.90 1.44
C ASN A 12 5.98 9.97 2.26
N VAL A 13 4.82 9.90 1.58
CA VAL A 13 3.49 9.88 2.20
C VAL A 13 3.26 8.64 3.07
N GLU A 14 3.96 7.53 2.82
CA GLU A 14 3.88 6.32 3.66
C GLU A 14 4.18 6.63 5.13
N THR A 15 5.28 7.36 5.38
CA THR A 15 5.74 7.67 6.73
C THR A 15 4.89 8.76 7.37
N GLU A 16 4.49 9.78 6.60
CA GLU A 16 3.75 10.93 7.14
C GLU A 16 2.29 10.60 7.48
N LEU A 17 1.65 9.70 6.73
CA LEU A 17 0.23 9.36 6.90
C LEU A 17 -0.01 7.94 7.43
N GLY A 18 1.04 7.15 7.68
CA GLY A 18 0.92 5.78 8.18
C GLY A 18 0.18 4.85 7.20
N VAL A 19 0.34 5.10 5.90
CA VAL A 19 -0.24 4.29 4.82
C VAL A 19 0.77 3.31 4.26
N MET A 20 0.28 2.24 3.64
CA MET A 20 1.10 1.46 2.72
C MET A 20 0.83 1.95 1.31
N MET A 21 1.86 2.43 0.62
CA MET A 21 1.81 2.86 -0.76
C MET A 21 2.11 1.68 -1.68
N TYR A 22 1.32 1.56 -2.74
CA TYR A 22 1.49 0.58 -3.80
C TYR A 22 1.63 1.33 -5.12
N LEU A 23 2.84 1.33 -5.67
CA LEU A 23 3.16 2.02 -6.92
C LEU A 23 2.57 1.24 -8.11
N VAL A 24 1.67 1.87 -8.88
CA VAL A 24 1.09 1.33 -10.11
C VAL A 24 1.60 2.12 -11.30
N ARG A 25 2.27 1.50 -12.28
CA ARG A 25 2.91 2.28 -13.36
C ARG A 25 2.00 2.53 -14.56
N ASP A 26 1.01 1.66 -14.77
CA ASP A 26 0.18 1.64 -15.98
C ASP A 26 -1.32 1.70 -15.63
N GLY A 27 -1.64 2.37 -14.52
CA GLY A 27 -3.00 2.44 -13.96
C GLY A 27 -3.37 1.18 -13.19
N VAL A 28 -4.46 1.25 -12.43
CA VAL A 28 -4.88 0.18 -11.51
C VAL A 28 -5.63 -0.92 -12.26
N THR A 29 -5.15 -2.15 -12.12
CA THR A 29 -5.88 -3.37 -12.53
C THR A 29 -6.43 -4.14 -11.32
N ASN A 30 -7.41 -5.03 -11.55
CA ASN A 30 -7.93 -5.91 -10.50
C ASN A 30 -6.81 -6.78 -9.88
N ASP A 31 -5.89 -7.27 -10.71
CA ASP A 31 -4.77 -8.11 -10.26
C ASP A 31 -3.81 -7.34 -9.35
N GLU A 32 -3.56 -6.06 -9.63
CA GLU A 32 -2.76 -5.20 -8.77
C GLU A 32 -3.46 -4.93 -7.44
N VAL A 33 -4.78 -4.71 -7.45
CA VAL A 33 -5.57 -4.56 -6.21
C VAL A 33 -5.48 -5.82 -5.36
N ASP A 34 -5.67 -7.00 -5.95
CA ASP A 34 -5.62 -8.27 -5.25
C ASP A 34 -4.24 -8.53 -4.63
N ARG A 35 -3.17 -8.24 -5.40
CA ARG A 35 -1.80 -8.34 -4.92
C ARG A 35 -1.53 -7.38 -3.77
N ALA A 36 -1.89 -6.12 -3.93
CA ALA A 36 -1.66 -5.08 -2.92
C ALA A 36 -2.42 -5.37 -1.62
N VAL A 37 -3.68 -5.83 -1.72
CA VAL A 37 -4.48 -6.24 -0.55
C VAL A 37 -3.85 -7.44 0.16
N ARG A 38 -3.35 -8.45 -0.58
CA ARG A 38 -2.65 -9.60 0.02
C ARG A 38 -1.39 -9.16 0.76
N GLU A 39 -0.57 -8.32 0.14
CA GLU A 39 0.65 -7.78 0.76
C GLU A 39 0.33 -6.93 2.00
N TRP A 40 -0.70 -6.08 1.92
CA TRP A 40 -1.17 -5.28 3.04
C TRP A 40 -1.66 -6.12 4.21
N ARG A 41 -2.47 -7.15 3.95
CA ARG A 41 -2.94 -8.10 4.97
C ARG A 41 -1.77 -8.87 5.59
N ALA A 42 -0.77 -9.29 4.80
CA ALA A 42 0.40 -9.99 5.31
C ALA A 42 1.26 -9.10 6.23
N LYS A 43 1.41 -7.81 5.89
CA LYS A 43 2.12 -6.83 6.73
C LYS A 43 1.34 -6.51 8.01
N ARG A 44 0.01 -6.33 7.91
CA ARG A 44 -0.84 -6.03 9.07
C ARG A 44 -1.13 -7.21 9.98
N GLY A 45 -1.25 -8.42 9.44
CA GLY A 45 -1.38 -9.66 10.20
C GLY A 45 -0.12 -10.01 11.01
N LYS A 46 1.03 -9.42 10.66
CA LYS A 46 2.26 -9.49 11.46
C LYS A 46 2.36 -8.38 12.52
N SER A 47 1.59 -7.29 12.38
CA SER A 47 1.54 -6.19 13.34
C SER A 47 0.27 -6.28 14.20
N GLY A 48 0.15 -7.34 14.99
CA GLY A 48 -0.71 -7.32 16.17
C GLY A 48 -0.05 -6.50 17.28
N SER A 49 -0.01 -5.18 17.15
CA SER A 49 0.22 -4.20 18.22
C SER A 49 0.48 -2.83 17.59
N TYR A 50 -0.56 -2.07 17.34
CA TYR A 50 -0.54 -0.63 17.59
C TYR A 50 -1.91 -0.30 18.17
N VAL A 51 -1.91 -0.13 19.50
CA VAL A 51 -2.93 0.59 20.28
C VAL A 51 -3.14 1.98 19.73
#